data_AF-A0A2H0QZU9-F1
#
_entry.id   AF-A0A2H0QZU9-F1
#
_cell.length_a   1.000
_cell.length_b   1.000
_cell.length_c   1.000
_cell.angle_alpha   90.00
_cell.angle_beta   90.00
_cell.angle_gamma   90.00
#
_symmetry.space_group_name_H-M   'P 1'
#
loop_
_entity.id
_entity.type
_entity.pdbx_description
1 polymer ?
#
loop_
_entity_poly.entity_id
_entity_poly.type
_entity_poly.pdbx_seq_one_letter_code
_entity_poly.pdbx_strand_id
1 'polypeptide(L)' 'LIDPNKKKAFEELCSRLDTTPSQAIRQMIRDFLSKHNVAWTPDNVSSDDTK' A
#
# COMPACT_ATOMS: atom_id res chain seq x y z
N LEU A 1 -12.57 10.82 5.73
CA LEU A 1 -12.27 11.98 4.86
C LEU A 1 -10.82 12.39 5.12
N ILE A 2 -9.95 12.38 4.11
CA ILE A 2 -8.56 12.86 4.26
C ILE A 2 -8.56 14.38 4.09
N ASP A 3 -7.82 15.07 4.97
CA ASP A 3 -7.57 16.50 4.87
C ASP A 3 -6.88 16.84 3.52
N PRO A 4 -7.35 17.84 2.77
CA PRO A 4 -6.81 18.16 1.46
C PRO A 4 -5.35 18.61 1.48
N ASN A 5 -4.88 19.25 2.57
CA ASN A 5 -3.49 19.66 2.70
C ASN A 5 -2.59 18.44 2.93
N LYS A 6 -3.05 17.45 3.73
CA LYS A 6 -2.33 16.18 3.92
C LYS A 6 -2.22 15.39 2.63
N LYS A 7 -3.29 15.36 1.82
CA LYS A 7 -3.25 14.71 0.50
C LYS A 7 -2.19 15.34 -0.40
N LYS A 8 -2.16 16.67 -0.49
CA LYS A 8 -1.19 17.39 -1.31
C LYS A 8 0.26 17.14 -0.86
N ALA A 9 0.52 17.20 0.45
CA ALA A 9 1.85 16.92 0.99
C ALA A 9 2.30 15.47 0.71
N PHE A 10 1.37 14.51 0.75
CA PHE A 10 1.65 13.12 0.41
C PHE A 10 1.94 12.93 -1.09
N GLU A 11 1.18 13.58 -1.96
CA GLU A 11 1.41 13.55 -3.42
C GLU A 11 2.77 14.18 -3.78
N GLU A 12 3.12 15.31 -3.17
CA GLU A 12 4.43 15.94 -3.35
C GLU A 12 5.57 15.04 -2.87
N LEU A 13 5.40 14.37 -1.73
CA LEU A 13 6.39 13.42 -1.22
C LEU A 13 6.57 12.23 -2.17
N CYS A 14 5.47 11.67 -2.67
CA CYS A 14 5.50 10.57 -3.64
C CYS A 14 6.24 10.99 -4.93
N SER A 15 5.98 12.21 -5.41
CA SER A 15 6.66 12.78 -6.59
C SER A 15 8.16 12.95 -6.38
N ARG A 16 8.64 13.21 -5.16
CA ARG A 16 10.09 13.33 -4.87
C ARG A 16 10.81 11.99 -4.81
N LEU A 17 10.07 10.92 -4.57
CA LEU A 17 10.60 9.56 -4.41
C LEU A 17 10.39 8.70 -5.65
N ASP A 18 9.99 9.31 -6.78
CA ASP A 18 9.65 8.63 -8.04
C ASP A 18 8.66 7.47 -7.85
N THR A 19 7.70 7.64 -6.94
CA THR A 19 6.69 6.63 -6.63
C THR A 19 5.29 7.19 -6.84
N THR A 20 4.35 6.33 -7.26
CA THR A 20 2.96 6.77 -7.37
C THR A 20 2.26 6.73 -6.00
N PRO A 21 1.34 7.66 -5.71
CA PRO A 21 0.58 7.64 -4.46
C PRO A 21 -0.09 6.29 -4.17
N SER A 22 -0.62 5.63 -5.21
CA SER A 22 -1.22 4.30 -5.10
C SER A 22 -0.21 3.20 -4.73
N GLN A 23 1.03 3.27 -5.22
CA GLN A 23 2.08 2.33 -4.83
C GLN A 23 2.49 2.54 -3.36
N ALA A 24 2.70 3.80 -2.95
CA ALA A 24 3.05 4.13 -1.57
C ALA A 24 1.96 3.68 -0.57
N ILE A 25 0.69 3.93 -0.90
CA ILE A 25 -0.44 3.49 -0.05
C ILE A 25 -0.51 1.96 0.02
N ARG A 26 -0.33 1.24 -1.10
CA ARG A 26 -0.30 -0.24 -1.08
C ARG A 26 0.82 -0.79 -0.20
N GLN A 27 2.00 -0.18 -0.22
CA GLN A 27 3.10 -0.57 0.67
C GLN A 27 2.76 -0.27 2.13
N MET A 28 2.24 0.94 2.43
CA MET A 28 1.80 1.28 3.80
C MET A 28 0.75 0.31 4.33
N ILE A 29 -0.22 -0.10 3.51
CA ILE A 29 -1.24 -1.08 3.91
C ILE A 29 -0.60 -2.42 4.25
N ARG A 30 0.28 -2.94 3.39
CA ARG A 30 0.99 -4.21 3.65
C ARG A 30 1.82 -4.14 4.93
N ASP A 31 2.58 -3.07 5.12
CA ASP A 31 3.41 -2.87 6.30
C ASP A 31 2.56 -2.74 7.57
N PHE A 32 1.41 -2.06 7.48
CA PHE A 32 0.49 -1.90 8.59
C PHE A 32 -0.15 -3.24 9.00
N LEU A 33 -0.63 -4.02 8.04
CA LEU A 33 -1.17 -5.35 8.29
C LEU A 33 -0.12 -6.28 8.90
N SER A 34 1.10 -6.26 8.36
CA SER A 34 2.23 -7.03 8.88
C SER A 34 2.58 -6.64 10.32
N LYS A 35 2.60 -5.34 10.64
CA LYS A 35 2.86 -4.85 12.01
C LYS A 35 1.81 -5.29 13.02
N HIS A 36 0.56 -5.44 12.58
CA HIS A 36 -0.55 -5.89 13.41
C HIS A 36 -0.76 -7.41 13.37
N ASN A 37 0.17 -8.16 12.77
CA ASN A 37 0.12 -9.63 12.65
C ASN A 37 -1.17 -10.14 11.99
N VAL A 38 -1.77 -9.33 11.11
CA VAL A 38 -2.95 -9.70 10.34
C VAL A 38 -2.50 -10.42 9.08
N ALA A 39 -2.79 -11.72 9.00
CA ALA A 39 -2.60 -12.48 7.78
C ALA A 39 -3.63 -12.01 6.74
N TRP A 40 -3.15 -11.32 5.70
CA TRP A 40 -3.98 -10.93 4.57
C TRP A 40 -3.56 -11.76 3.36
N THR A 41 -4.47 -12.62 2.90
CA THR A 41 -4.32 -13.41 1.68
C THR A 41 -5.08 -12.69 0.58
N PRO A 42 -4.44 -12.27 -0.53
CA PRO A 42 -5.18 -11.76 -1.67
C PRO A 42 -6.08 -12.87 -2.21
N ASP A 43 -7.36 -12.58 -2.43
CA ASP A 43 -8.34 -13.57 -2.95
C ASP A 43 -7.93 -14.20 -4.30
N ASN A 44 -6.95 -13.61 -5.02
CA ASN A 44 -6.47 -14.10 -6.31
C ASN A 44 -5.21 -15.00 -6.26
N VAL A 45 -4.71 -15.39 -5.08
CA VAL A 45 -3.64 -16.41 -4.97
C VAL A 45 -4.25 -17.76 -4.64
N SER A 46 -5.25 -18.14 -5.44
CA SER A 46 -5.74 -19.51 -5.50
C SER A 46 -5.39 -20.06 -6.88
N SER A 47 -4.57 -21.11 -6.89
CA SER A 47 -4.19 -21.99 -8.02
C SER A 47 -2.80 -21.76 -8.61
N ASP A 48 -2.06 -22.87 -8.70
CA ASP A 48 -0.79 -23.10 -9.40
C ASP A 48 0.50 -22.55 -8.77
N ASP A 49 1.18 -23.37 -7.95
CA ASP A 49 2.40 -24.07 -8.37
C ASP A 49 2.95 -24.90 -7.18
N THR A 50 2.58 -26.19 -7.14
CA THR A 50 3.38 -27.22 -6.47
C THR A 50 3.15 -28.50 -7.26
N LYS A 51 3.99 -28.68 -8.28
CA LYS A 51 4.23 -29.99 -8.89
C LYS A 51 5.58 -30.51 -8.43
#